data_AF-A0A9P4NGX8-F1
#
_entry.id   AF-A0A9P4NGX8-F1
#
_cell.length_a   1.000
_cell.length_b   1.000
_cell.length_c   1.000
_cell.angle_alpha   90.00
_cell.angle_beta   90.00
_cell.angle_gamma   90.00
#
_symmetry.space_group_name_H-M   'P 1'
#
loop_
_entity.id
_entity.type
_entity.pdbx_description
1 polymer ?
#
loop_
_entity_poly.entity_id
_entity_poly.type
_entity_poly.pdbx_seq_one_letter_code
_entity_poly.pdbx_strand_id
1 'polypeptide(L)' 'MAAKSDPLTIKNAAIPKESWVLVTGINGLIGSHVGDQLLRVSHRLLAAMDLGLLLRRKRP' A
#
# COMPACT_ATOMS: atom_id res chain seq x y z
N MET A 1 -12.06 26.16 19.15
CA MET A 1 -10.95 25.86 18.22
C MET A 1 -11.06 24.38 17.86
N ALA A 2 -11.68 24.06 16.73
CA ALA A 2 -12.02 22.67 16.37
C ALA A 2 -10.74 21.87 16.09
N ALA A 3 -10.50 20.80 16.83
CA ALA A 3 -9.48 19.81 16.52
C ALA A 3 -9.80 19.24 15.14
N LYS A 4 -9.07 19.68 14.12
CA LYS A 4 -9.11 19.13 12.77
C LYS A 4 -8.53 17.73 12.90
N SER A 5 -9.40 16.74 13.11
CA SER A 5 -9.02 15.33 13.17
C SER A 5 -8.24 14.99 11.91
N ASP A 6 -6.95 14.65 12.06
CA ASP A 6 -6.11 14.15 10.98
C ASP A 6 -6.87 13.04 10.25
N PRO A 7 -7.17 13.19 8.95
CA PRO A 7 -8.25 12.42 8.33
C PRO A 7 -8.00 10.90 8.23
N LEU A 8 -6.82 10.37 8.63
CA LEU A 8 -6.49 8.95 8.44
C LEU A 8 -5.60 8.34 9.55
N THR A 9 -5.82 8.70 10.83
CA THR A 9 -5.12 7.98 11.93
C THR A 9 -5.76 6.60 12.15
N ILE A 10 -5.15 5.53 11.62
CA ILE A 10 -5.60 4.15 11.85
C ILE A 10 -5.22 3.74 13.28
N LYS A 11 -6.21 3.67 14.17
CA LYS A 11 -6.01 3.20 15.55
C LYS A 11 -5.96 1.67 15.55
N ASN A 12 -5.00 1.10 16.29
CA ASN A 12 -4.84 -0.35 16.45
C ASN A 12 -4.57 -1.10 15.12
N ALA A 13 -3.76 -0.51 14.23
CA ALA A 13 -3.42 -1.12 12.96
C ALA A 13 -2.68 -2.45 13.16
N ALA A 14 -3.15 -3.51 12.48
CA ALA A 14 -2.46 -4.80 12.47
C ALA A 14 -1.09 -4.74 11.79
N ILE A 15 -0.89 -3.75 10.90
CA ILE A 15 0.36 -3.49 10.22
C ILE A 15 0.98 -2.21 10.82
N PRO A 16 2.23 -2.26 11.29
CA PRO A 16 2.93 -1.08 11.78
C PRO A 16 3.07 -0.02 10.69
N LYS A 17 3.06 1.27 11.07
CA LYS A 17 3.38 2.37 10.14
C LYS A 17 4.73 2.14 9.46
N GLU A 18 4.89 2.66 8.24
CA GLU A 18 6.09 2.50 7.39
C GLU A 18 6.43 1.07 6.95
N SER A 19 5.61 0.08 7.27
CA SER A 19 5.79 -1.29 6.76
C SER A 19 5.67 -1.33 5.23
N TRP A 20 6.37 -2.30 4.64
CA TRP A 20 6.25 -2.59 3.21
C TRP A 20 5.00 -3.40 2.91
N VAL A 21 4.17 -2.89 2.00
CA VAL A 21 2.94 -3.56 1.52
C VAL A 21 3.09 -3.83 0.03
N LEU A 22 3.01 -5.11 -0.35
CA LEU A 22 3.00 -5.54 -1.75
C LEU A 22 1.58 -5.44 -2.30
N VAL A 23 1.40 -4.62 -3.33
CA VAL A 23 0.12 -4.51 -4.05
C VAL A 23 0.31 -5.05 -5.47
N THR A 24 -0.41 -6.12 -5.75
CA THR A 24 -0.42 -6.77 -7.07
C THR A 24 -1.49 -6.15 -7.97
N GLY A 25 -1.23 -6.00 -9.26
CA GLY A 25 -2.18 -5.44 -10.22
C GLY A 25 -2.40 -3.92 -10.04
N ILE A 26 -1.37 -3.20 -9.59
CA ILE A 26 -1.46 -1.77 -9.24
C ILE A 26 -1.86 -0.86 -10.40
N ASN A 27 -1.67 -1.30 -11.65
CA ASN A 27 -2.10 -0.53 -12.83
C ASN A 27 -3.61 -0.60 -13.09
N GLY A 28 -4.36 -1.43 -12.36
CA GLY A 28 -5.82 -1.47 -12.45
C GLY A 28 -6.48 -0.29 -11.73
N LEU A 29 -7.75 -0.01 -12.05
CA LEU A 29 -8.54 1.06 -11.42
C LEU A 29 -8.56 0.94 -9.89
N ILE A 30 -8.73 -0.27 -9.37
CA ILE A 30 -8.78 -0.53 -7.93
C ILE A 30 -7.37 -0.52 -7.33
N GLY A 31 -6.41 -1.18 -7.97
CA GLY A 31 -5.04 -1.30 -7.47
C GLY A 31 -4.34 0.05 -7.34
N SER A 32 -4.54 0.93 -8.30
CA SER A 32 -4.00 2.29 -8.29
C SER A 32 -4.62 3.13 -7.17
N HIS A 33 -5.93 3.02 -6.97
CA HIS A 33 -6.62 3.71 -5.88
C HIS A 33 -6.18 3.22 -4.49
N VAL A 34 -6.02 1.90 -4.32
CA VAL A 34 -5.54 1.30 -3.06
C VAL A 34 -4.09 1.72 -2.79
N GLY A 35 -3.22 1.73 -3.81
CA GLY A 35 -1.83 2.18 -3.68
C GLY A 35 -1.73 3.64 -3.25
N ASP A 36 -2.56 4.51 -3.84
CA ASP A 36 -2.63 5.93 -3.47
C ASP A 36 -3.08 6.11 -2.00
N GLN A 37 -4.08 5.36 -1.54
CA GLN A 37 -4.51 5.38 -0.14
C GLN A 37 -3.42 4.90 0.82
N LEU A 38 -2.69 3.83 0.48
CA LEU A 38 -1.59 3.29 1.28
C LEU A 38 -0.44 4.29 1.47
N LEU A 39 -0.10 5.03 0.40
CA LEU A 39 0.92 6.08 0.46
C LEU A 39 0.48 7.26 1.35
N ARG A 40 -0.81 7.62 1.32
CA ARG A 40 -1.37 8.68 2.19
C ARG A 40 -1.34 8.34 3.68
N VAL A 41 -1.30 7.06 4.04
CA VAL A 41 -1.22 6.59 5.44
C VAL A 41 0.20 6.18 5.86
N SER A 42 1.22 6.74 5.21
CA SER A 42 2.64 6.53 5.52
C SER A 42 3.11 5.07 5.45
N HIS A 43 2.51 4.24 4.61
CA HIS A 43 3.03 2.90 4.32
C HIS A 43 3.93 2.93 3.09
N ARG A 44 4.94 2.05 3.07
CA ARG A 44 5.82 1.90 1.90
C ARG A 44 5.20 0.88 0.96
N LEU A 45 5.15 1.24 -0.32
CA LEU A 45 4.45 0.45 -1.33
C LEU A 45 5.46 -0.30 -2.20
N LEU A 46 5.27 -1.61 -2.34
CA LEU A 46 5.88 -2.41 -3.40
C LEU A 46 4.83 -2.64 -4.49
N ALA A 47 5.02 -1.98 -5.63
CA ALA A 47 4.19 -2.14 -6.80
C ALA A 47 4.60 -3.40 -7.58
N ALA A 48 3.69 -4.36 -7.72
CA ALA A 48 3.85 -5.48 -8.64
C ALA A 48 2.76 -5.43 -9.69
N MET A 49 3.12 -5.24 -10.96
CA MET A 49 2.16 -5.30 -12.07
C MET A 49 1.64 -6.72 -12.29
N ASP A 50 2.52 -7.71 -12.12
CA ASP A 50 2.21 -9.13 -12.26
C ASP A 50 2.96 -9.94 -11.19
N LEU A 51 2.23 -10.65 -10.34
CA LEU A 51 2.82 -11.50 -9.30
C LEU A 51 3.61 -12.66 -9.91
N GLY A 52 3.19 -13.14 -11.09
CA GLY A 52 3.88 -14.18 -11.85
C GLY A 52 5.30 -13.76 -12.27
N LEU A 53 5.50 -12.52 -12.69
CA LEU A 53 6.79 -11.94 -13.05
C LEU A 53 7.70 -11.80 -11.83
N LEU A 54 7.15 -11.37 -10.69
CA LEU A 54 7.90 -11.24 -9.43
C LEU A 54 8.41 -12.62 -8.95
N LEU A 55 7.56 -13.65 -9.06
CA LEU A 55 7.92 -15.03 -8.71
C LEU A 55 8.86 -15.66 -9.75
N ARG A 56 8.76 -15.30 -11.04
CA ARG A 56 9.67 -15.77 -12.10
C ARG A 56 11.08 -15.18 -11.98
N ARG A 57 11.23 -13.93 -11.54
CA ARG A 57 12.55 -13.32 -11.30
C ARG A 57 13.32 -13.95 -10.13
N LYS A 58 12.64 -14.71 -9.27
CA LYS A 58 13.20 -15.44 -8.11
C LYS A 58 13.54 -16.90 -8.41
N ARG A 59 13.44 -17.37 -9.67
CA ARG A 59 13.99 -18.67 -10.08
C ARG A 59 15.39 -18.46 -10.69
N PRO A 60 16.42 -19.21 -10.22
CA PRO A 60 17.78 -19.12 -10.76
C PRO A 60 17.85 -19.60 -12.20
#